data_AF-A0A438BUS0-F1
#
_entry.id   AF-A0A438BUS0-F1
#
_cell.length_a   1.000
_cell.length_b   1.000
_cell.length_c   1.000
_cell.angle_alpha   90.00
_cell.angle_beta   90.00
_cell.angle_gamma   90.00
#
_symmetry.space_group_name_H-M   'P 1'
#
loop_
_entity.id
_entity.type
_entity.pdbx_description
1 polymer ?
#
loop_
_entity_poly.entity_id
_entity_poly.type
_entity_poly.pdbx_seq_one_letter_code
_entity_poly.pdbx_strand_id
1 'polypeptide(L)'
;MVKTAMTDATRSSDSTKETTKEAYLTGEVTKPAEKDTKFKTWRSENSMIITWLINLMEPALGKPFMFLLSTKDVWDTIRETYLDLENWSQIFELKTKLWQSKQGD
;
A
#
# COMPACT_ATOMS: atom_id res chain seq x y z
N MET A 1 -4.78 43.71 -10.17
CA MET A 1 -3.45 43.24 -9.71
C MET A 1 -3.60 41.84 -9.16
N VAL A 2 -3.41 40.88 -10.07
CA VAL A 2 -3.03 39.46 -9.95
C VAL A 2 -3.11 38.81 -8.56
N LYS A 3 -4.32 38.54 -8.05
CA LYS A 3 -4.51 37.64 -6.89
C LYS A 3 -5.68 36.64 -7.01
N THR A 4 -6.26 36.43 -8.19
CA THR A 4 -7.43 35.52 -8.32
C THR A 4 -7.36 34.57 -9.53
N ALA A 5 -6.18 34.30 -10.09
CA ALA A 5 -6.07 33.41 -11.27
C ALA A 5 -4.99 32.31 -11.15
N MET A 6 -4.29 32.20 -10.02
CA MET A 6 -3.10 31.33 -9.89
C MET A 6 -3.24 30.22 -8.84
N THR A 7 -4.43 30.04 -8.28
CA THR A 7 -4.70 29.00 -7.26
C THR A 7 -5.43 27.77 -7.81
N ASP A 8 -5.93 27.81 -9.04
CA ASP A 8 -6.75 26.72 -9.61
C ASP A 8 -5.96 25.76 -10.52
N ALA A 9 -4.82 26.19 -11.08
CA ALA A 9 -4.04 25.33 -11.98
C ALA A 9 -3.07 24.36 -11.26
N THR A 10 -2.70 24.66 -10.01
CA THR A 10 -1.68 23.87 -9.27
C THR A 10 -2.29 22.85 -8.30
N ARG A 11 -3.59 22.95 -7.98
CA ARG A 11 -4.30 21.97 -7.13
C ARG A 11 -4.82 20.76 -7.92
N SER A 12 -5.03 20.93 -9.23
CA SER A 12 -5.62 19.91 -10.10
C SER A 12 -4.63 18.80 -10.52
N SER A 13 -3.35 19.13 -10.73
CA SER A 13 -2.34 18.15 -11.17
C SER A 13 -1.83 17.22 -10.05
N ASP A 14 -1.91 17.66 -8.80
CA ASP A 14 -1.48 16.88 -7.63
C ASP A 14 -2.60 15.92 -7.15
N SER A 15 -3.84 16.43 -7.08
CA SER A 15 -5.05 15.65 -6.76
C SER A 15 -5.31 14.49 -7.74
N THR A 16 -5.01 14.69 -9.03
CA THR A 16 -5.23 13.67 -10.07
C THR A 16 -4.26 12.49 -9.95
N LYS A 17 -3.03 12.73 -9.45
CA LYS A 17 -2.03 11.67 -9.25
C LYS A 17 -2.32 10.84 -8.00
N GLU A 18 -2.84 11.48 -6.95
CA GLU A 18 -3.19 10.81 -5.71
C GLU A 18 -4.41 9.88 -5.90
N THR A 19 -5.45 10.35 -6.59
CA THR A 19 -6.60 9.52 -7.00
C THR A 19 -6.19 8.34 -7.90
N THR A 20 -5.22 8.53 -8.79
CA THR A 20 -4.70 7.44 -9.63
C THR A 20 -4.02 6.37 -8.77
N LYS A 21 -3.19 6.76 -7.80
CA LYS A 21 -2.49 5.82 -6.91
C LYS A 21 -3.45 5.00 -6.05
N GLU A 22 -4.48 5.63 -5.48
CA GLU A 22 -5.52 4.93 -4.72
C GLU A 22 -6.24 3.88 -5.57
N ALA A 23 -6.54 4.21 -6.84
CA ALA A 23 -7.18 3.28 -7.77
C ALA A 23 -6.32 2.03 -8.10
N TYR A 24 -4.99 2.15 -8.06
CA TYR A 24 -4.08 1.00 -8.17
C TYR A 24 -4.05 0.14 -6.90
N LEU A 25 -4.20 0.74 -5.71
CA LEU A 25 -4.25 0.03 -4.43
C LEU A 25 -5.57 -0.72 -4.24
N THR A 26 -6.69 -0.14 -4.66
CA THR A 26 -8.02 -0.77 -4.60
C THR A 26 -8.20 -1.84 -5.68
N GLY A 27 -7.42 -1.77 -6.77
CA GLY A 27 -7.54 -2.65 -7.93
C GLY A 27 -8.56 -2.19 -8.96
N GLU A 28 -9.06 -0.97 -8.83
CA GLU A 28 -9.92 -0.33 -9.83
C GLU A 28 -9.19 -0.18 -11.17
N VAL A 29 -7.87 0.04 -11.14
CA VAL A 29 -7.01 -0.06 -12.33
C VAL A 29 -6.56 -1.49 -12.57
N THR A 30 -7.37 -2.24 -13.32
CA THR A 30 -7.09 -3.64 -13.67
C THR A 30 -5.96 -3.78 -14.69
N LYS A 31 -5.20 -4.87 -14.61
CA LYS A 31 -4.15 -5.22 -15.58
C LYS A 31 -4.73 -5.28 -17.01
N PRO A 32 -4.30 -4.40 -17.92
CA PRO A 32 -4.71 -4.46 -19.33
C PRO A 32 -4.15 -5.70 -20.03
N ALA A 33 -4.73 -6.07 -21.16
CA ALA A 33 -4.16 -7.11 -22.02
C ALA A 33 -2.76 -6.69 -22.51
N GLU A 34 -1.84 -7.64 -22.66
CA GLU A 34 -0.44 -7.33 -23.04
C GLU A 34 -0.29 -6.65 -24.42
N LYS A 35 -1.30 -6.83 -25.28
CA LYS A 35 -1.37 -6.21 -26.61
C LYS A 35 -1.96 -4.79 -26.59
N ASP A 36 -2.49 -4.33 -25.45
CA ASP A 36 -3.05 -3.00 -25.28
C ASP A 36 -1.91 -1.97 -25.18
N THR A 37 -2.05 -0.84 -25.86
CA THR A 37 -1.09 0.27 -25.79
C THR A 37 -0.98 0.85 -24.38
N LYS A 38 -2.02 0.71 -23.56
CA LYS A 38 -2.05 1.14 -22.15
C LYS A 38 -1.25 0.23 -21.22
N PHE A 39 -0.92 -0.99 -21.64
CA PHE A 39 -0.19 -1.96 -20.81
C PHE A 39 1.18 -1.43 -20.35
N LYS A 40 1.89 -0.72 -21.23
CA LYS A 40 3.22 -0.16 -20.91
C LYS A 40 3.13 0.91 -19.83
N THR A 41 2.15 1.80 -19.93
CA THR A 41 1.89 2.84 -18.92
C THR A 41 1.48 2.21 -17.60
N TRP A 42 0.52 1.28 -17.63
CA TRP A 42 0.07 0.54 -16.45
C TRP A 42 1.23 -0.15 -15.74
N ARG A 43 2.10 -0.85 -16.49
CA ARG A 43 3.25 -1.58 -15.93
C ARG A 43 4.24 -0.63 -15.24
N SER A 44 4.49 0.54 -15.82
CA SER A 44 5.40 1.54 -15.26
C SER A 44 4.85 2.13 -13.95
N GLU A 45 3.58 2.54 -13.94
CA GLU A 45 2.93 3.10 -12.77
C GLU A 45 2.82 2.07 -11.65
N ASN A 46 2.39 0.84 -11.98
CA ASN A 46 2.32 -0.29 -11.06
C ASN A 46 3.69 -0.57 -10.43
N SER A 47 4.77 -0.60 -11.21
CA SER A 47 6.12 -0.82 -10.69
C SER A 47 6.60 0.32 -9.77
N MET A 48 6.23 1.57 -10.07
CA MET A 48 6.59 2.72 -9.26
C MET A 48 5.90 2.69 -7.90
N ILE A 49 4.62 2.34 -7.87
CA ILE A 49 3.86 2.25 -6.62
C ILE A 49 4.35 1.07 -5.78
N ILE A 50 4.65 -0.09 -6.39
CA ILE A 50 5.28 -1.22 -5.68
C ILE A 50 6.63 -0.82 -5.08
N THR A 51 7.47 -0.10 -5.83
CA THR A 51 8.76 0.40 -5.31
C THR A 51 8.56 1.34 -4.13
N TRP A 52 7.58 2.25 -4.20
CA TRP A 52 7.23 3.12 -3.10
C TRP A 52 6.76 2.33 -1.87
N LEU A 53 5.89 1.32 -2.06
CA LEU A 53 5.44 0.44 -0.98
C LEU A 53 6.60 -0.33 -0.33
N ILE A 54 7.49 -0.93 -1.13
CA ILE A 54 8.66 -1.66 -0.63
C ILE A 54 9.59 -0.73 0.15
N ASN A 55 9.78 0.51 -0.32
CA ASN A 55 10.61 1.50 0.38
C ASN A 55 10.02 1.95 1.72
N LEU A 56 8.71 1.77 1.95
CA LEU A 56 8.06 2.00 3.24
C LEU A 56 8.22 0.82 4.21
N MET A 57 8.61 -0.36 3.71
CA MET A 57 8.77 -1.56 4.52
C MET A 57 10.19 -1.70 5.03
N GLU A 58 10.34 -2.42 6.14
CA GLU A 58 11.65 -2.83 6.62
C GLU A 58 12.33 -3.76 5.57
N PRO A 59 13.62 -3.56 5.23
CA PRO A 59 14.27 -4.23 4.09
C PRO A 59 14.22 -5.77 4.10
N ALA A 60 14.01 -6.37 5.28
CA ALA A 60 13.86 -7.81 5.46
C ALA A 60 12.57 -8.36 4.84
N LEU A 61 11.51 -7.55 4.74
CA LEU A 61 10.20 -7.95 4.23
C LEU A 61 10.03 -7.62 2.74
N GLY A 62 10.81 -6.71 2.16
CA GLY A 62 10.58 -6.19 0.81
C GLY A 62 10.92 -7.14 -0.36
N LYS A 63 11.84 -8.10 -0.18
CA LYS A 63 12.37 -8.92 -1.28
C LYS A 63 11.36 -9.90 -1.93
N PRO A 64 10.48 -10.58 -1.19
CA PRO A 64 9.44 -11.42 -1.78
C PRO A 64 8.44 -10.63 -2.65
N PHE A 65 8.23 -9.34 -2.35
CA PHE A 65 7.24 -8.49 -3.01
C PHE A 65 7.69 -7.95 -4.37
N MET A 66 9.00 -7.99 -4.67
CA MET A 66 9.53 -7.57 -5.98
C MET A 66 9.04 -8.44 -7.15
N PHE A 67 8.53 -9.65 -6.88
CA PHE A 67 8.01 -10.57 -7.88
C PHE A 67 6.49 -10.51 -8.06
N LEU A 68 5.78 -9.73 -7.23
CA LEU A 68 4.33 -9.63 -7.34
C LEU A 68 3.92 -8.78 -8.55
N LEU A 69 2.89 -9.26 -9.25
CA LEU A 69 2.50 -8.77 -10.56
C LEU A 69 1.61 -7.52 -10.50
N SER A 70 0.94 -7.27 -9.38
CA SER A 70 0.05 -6.11 -9.20
C SER A 70 0.27 -5.40 -7.86
N THR A 71 0.08 -4.08 -7.88
CA THR A 71 0.13 -3.20 -6.71
C THR A 71 -0.89 -3.62 -5.66
N LYS A 72 -2.06 -4.08 -6.10
CA LYS A 72 -3.11 -4.62 -5.24
C LYS A 72 -2.63 -5.82 -4.43
N ASP A 73 -2.00 -6.79 -5.08
CA ASP A 73 -1.51 -8.01 -4.40
C ASP A 73 -0.46 -7.67 -3.33
N VAL A 74 0.45 -6.74 -3.65
CA VAL A 74 1.45 -6.24 -2.69
C VAL A 74 0.74 -5.57 -1.51
N TRP A 75 -0.20 -4.67 -1.79
CA TRP A 75 -0.94 -3.94 -0.75
C TRP A 75 -1.75 -4.86 0.17
N ASP A 76 -2.47 -5.83 -0.39
CA ASP A 76 -3.28 -6.79 0.37
C ASP A 76 -2.38 -7.67 1.24
N THR A 77 -1.23 -8.14 0.72
CA THR A 77 -0.29 -8.96 1.51
C THR A 77 0.34 -8.15 2.65
N ILE A 78 0.69 -6.88 2.41
CA ILE A 78 1.19 -5.98 3.46
C ILE A 78 0.14 -5.83 4.55
N ARG A 79 -1.10 -5.54 4.16
CA ARG A 79 -2.21 -5.37 5.09
C ARG A 79 -2.42 -6.63 5.93
N GLU A 80 -2.46 -7.81 5.31
CA GLU A 80 -2.58 -9.09 6.01
C GLU A 80 -1.44 -9.32 7.00
N THR A 81 -0.20 -9.07 6.59
CA THR A 81 0.98 -9.26 7.46
C THR A 81 0.94 -8.37 8.71
N TYR A 82 0.56 -7.11 8.55
CA TYR A 82 0.46 -6.18 9.69
C TYR A 82 -0.74 -6.50 10.59
N LEU A 83 -1.89 -6.90 10.02
CA LEU A 83 -3.05 -7.33 10.79
C LEU A 83 -2.76 -8.62 11.57
N ASP A 84 -2.07 -9.58 10.95
CA ASP A 84 -1.64 -10.80 11.63
C ASP A 84 -0.71 -10.46 12.79
N LEU A 85 0.30 -9.61 12.59
CA LEU A 85 1.21 -9.19 13.65
C LEU A 85 0.47 -8.53 14.82
N GLU A 86 -0.50 -7.66 14.53
CA GLU A 86 -1.35 -7.05 15.54
C GLU A 86 -2.15 -8.11 16.31
N ASN A 87 -2.79 -9.05 15.60
CA ASN A 87 -3.52 -10.16 16.22
C ASN A 87 -2.62 -11.00 17.14
N TRP A 88 -1.40 -11.32 16.69
CA TRP A 88 -0.41 -12.04 17.50
C TRP A 88 -0.01 -11.25 18.76
N SER A 89 0.19 -9.94 18.64
CA SER A 89 0.53 -9.07 19.77
C SER A 89 -0.56 -9.06 20.84
N GLN A 90 -1.83 -8.96 20.43
CA GLN A 90 -2.98 -8.95 21.35
C GLN A 90 -3.13 -10.31 22.06
N ILE A 91 -2.98 -11.42 21.33
CA ILE A 91 -3.03 -12.77 21.92
C ILE A 91 -1.89 -12.95 22.94
N PHE A 92 -0.69 -12.47 22.64
CA PHE A 92 0.45 -12.54 23.54
C PHE A 92 0.21 -11.72 24.81
N GLU A 93 -0.31 -10.50 24.69
CA GLU A 93 -0.65 -9.65 25.83
C GLU A 93 -1.71 -10.31 26.72
N LEU A 94 -2.78 -10.85 26.13
CA LEU A 94 -3.84 -11.56 26.85
C LEU A 94 -3.30 -12.78 27.59
N LYS A 95 -2.46 -13.60 26.94
CA LYS A 95 -1.80 -14.75 27.59
C LYS A 95 -0.92 -14.30 28.75
N THR A 96 -0.18 -13.20 28.59
CA THR A 96 0.68 -12.66 29.64
C THR A 96 -0.13 -12.21 30.85
N LYS A 97 -1.23 -11.47 30.64
CA LYS A 97 -2.15 -11.06 31.70
C LYS A 97 -2.76 -12.26 32.43
N LEU A 98 -3.17 -13.30 31.69
CA LEU A 98 -3.71 -14.53 32.27
C LEU A 98 -2.67 -15.25 33.16
N TRP A 99 -1.42 -15.34 32.70
CA TRP A 99 -0.34 -15.94 33.48
C TRP A 99 -0.04 -15.15 34.75
N GLN A 100 0.04 -13.81 34.66
CA GLN A 100 0.23 -12.95 35.82
C GLN A 100 -0.90 -13.07 36.83
N SER A 101 -2.15 -13.18 36.37
CA SER A 101 -3.31 -13.39 37.24
C SER A 101 -3.31 -14.75 37.94
N LYS A 102 -2.67 -15.79 37.36
CA LYS A 102 -2.55 -17.12 37.97
C LYS A 102 -1.36 -17.28 38.91
N GLN A 103 -0.39 -16.37 38.87
CA GLN A 103 0.78 -16.36 39.76
C GLN A 103 0.64 -15.37 40.93
N GLY A 104 -0.53 -14.74 41.07
CA GLY A 104 -0.86 -13.77 42.11
C GLY A 104 -1.59 -14.34 43.34
N ASP A 105 -1.47 -15.64 43.60
CA ASP A 105 -1.86 -16.31 44.85
C ASP A 105 -0.71 -17.20 45.36
#